data_AF-A0A2P9HNY1-F1
#
_entry.id   AF-A0A2P9HNY1-F1
#
_cell.length_a   1.000
_cell.length_b   1.000
_cell.length_c   1.000
_cell.angle_alpha   90.00
_cell.angle_beta   90.00
_cell.angle_gamma   90.00
#
_symmetry.space_group_name_H-M   'P 1'
#
loop_
_entity.id
_entity.type
_entity.pdbx_description
1 polymer ?
#
loop_
_entity_poly.entity_id
_entity_poly.type
_entity_poly.pdbx_seq_one_letter_code
_entity_poly.pdbx_strand_id
1 'polypeptide(L)'
;MLSHLSIRDIVLIERLDIEFKTGLSVLTGETGAGKSILLDSLSLALGARGDASLVRHGADQGQVTAVFDVPGGHPARLFLRENGFDDDGDVILRRLQMGDGRTRVFINDQAASVALLRDLGRRLVEIHGQHDDRALIDTDLHRTLLDAFGGLDAEAIVVRERHKAWRDAETALSRHRARVEAAEREGDYLRSSVEELTKLDPQPGEEDELAERRAVMMKSEKIAGDVNEAGELLSGNGSPVPTLASLVRRLERKIPEAPHLLEPVCKAIDEALNSLALAQDGIDHAMREIDFDPRVLEQVEERLFALRAAARKYSVAVEGLPALRDKMDADLAELDAGAEKLVQLEAQATETRAAYDAAAAELSARRKDTAEHLKTAVMAELPALKLERAEFLVEMITDPQARAAEGIDTVEYWVRTNPGTRAGPMMKVASGGELSRFLLALKVALADRGSAPTLVFDEIDTGVGGAVADAIGQRLARLSSRVQVLSVTHAPQVAARASTHFLIAKSATHEDRMSTSIRSIGVDERQEEIARMLAGASITDEARAAAERLLAENSALAS
;
A
#
# COMPACT_ATOMS: atom_id res chain seq x y z
N MET A 1 19.84 -25.96 -7.30
CA MET A 1 19.52 -27.23 -7.96
C MET A 1 19.30 -28.28 -6.89
N LEU A 2 18.41 -29.24 -7.14
CA LEU A 2 18.18 -30.38 -6.25
C LEU A 2 19.43 -31.26 -6.26
N SER A 3 20.07 -31.45 -5.10
CA SER A 3 21.27 -32.26 -4.94
C SER A 3 20.95 -33.63 -4.35
N HIS A 4 20.05 -33.69 -3.37
CA HIS A 4 19.71 -34.92 -2.66
C HIS A 4 18.21 -35.02 -2.37
N LEU A 5 17.66 -36.24 -2.49
CA LEU A 5 16.32 -36.59 -2.00
C LEU A 5 16.40 -37.85 -1.17
N SER A 6 15.99 -37.73 0.09
CA SER A 6 15.92 -38.84 1.04
C SER A 6 14.46 -39.07 1.44
N ILE A 7 13.98 -40.30 1.22
CA ILE A 7 12.62 -40.73 1.55
C ILE A 7 12.71 -41.86 2.57
N ARG A 8 11.87 -41.79 3.60
CA ARG A 8 11.74 -42.81 4.66
C ARG A 8 10.26 -43.09 4.91
N ASP A 9 9.88 -44.35 4.89
CA ASP A 9 8.55 -44.83 5.28
C ASP A 9 7.37 -44.14 4.57
N ILE A 10 7.50 -43.90 3.26
CA ILE A 10 6.44 -43.33 2.40
C ILE A 10 5.90 -44.40 1.45
N VAL A 11 4.61 -44.71 1.54
CA VAL A 11 3.89 -45.69 0.70
C VAL A 11 4.64 -47.04 0.59
N LEU A 12 5.35 -47.31 -0.53
CA LEU A 12 6.11 -48.53 -0.78
C LEU A 12 7.63 -48.40 -0.50
N ILE A 13 8.08 -47.22 -0.11
CA ILE A 13 9.50 -46.89 0.10
C ILE A 13 9.81 -46.98 1.59
N GLU A 14 10.65 -47.94 1.97
CA GLU A 14 11.23 -47.98 3.33
C GLU A 14 12.31 -46.92 3.48
N ARG A 15 13.25 -46.97 2.54
CA ARG A 15 14.46 -46.17 2.54
C ARG A 15 14.86 -45.94 1.09
N LEU A 16 14.97 -44.69 0.71
CA LEU A 16 15.54 -44.29 -0.57
C LEU A 16 16.40 -43.05 -0.38
N ASP A 17 17.59 -43.07 -0.95
CA ASP A 17 18.53 -41.95 -0.99
C ASP A 17 18.97 -41.78 -2.44
N ILE A 18 18.65 -40.63 -3.05
CA ILE A 18 19.02 -40.31 -4.42
C ILE A 18 19.89 -39.07 -4.42
N GLU A 19 21.04 -39.17 -5.08
CA GLU A 19 21.89 -38.04 -5.44
C GLU A 19 21.62 -37.64 -6.89
N PHE A 20 21.29 -36.38 -7.10
CA PHE A 20 20.99 -35.83 -8.42
C PHE A 20 22.17 -35.05 -8.98
N LYS A 21 22.36 -35.17 -10.30
CA LYS A 21 23.35 -34.40 -11.04
C LYS A 21 22.67 -33.27 -11.81
N THR A 22 23.48 -32.31 -12.26
CA THR A 22 23.05 -31.26 -13.18
C THR A 22 22.72 -31.85 -14.56
N GLY A 23 21.98 -31.09 -15.38
CA GLY A 23 21.58 -31.54 -16.72
C GLY A 23 20.30 -32.37 -16.71
N LEU A 24 20.11 -33.16 -17.78
CA LEU A 24 18.93 -33.99 -17.96
C LEU A 24 19.08 -35.32 -17.24
N SER A 25 18.24 -35.54 -16.24
CA SER A 25 18.07 -36.81 -15.54
C SER A 25 16.73 -37.46 -15.92
N VAL A 26 16.73 -38.74 -16.28
CA VAL A 26 15.50 -39.47 -16.62
C VAL A 26 15.20 -40.59 -15.63
N LEU A 27 13.92 -40.82 -15.37
CA LEU A 27 13.41 -41.92 -14.55
C LEU A 27 12.57 -42.87 -15.41
N THR A 28 13.06 -44.09 -15.61
CA THR A 28 12.38 -45.17 -16.35
C THR A 28 12.08 -46.37 -15.44
N GLY A 29 11.42 -47.40 -15.97
CA GLY A 29 11.06 -48.61 -15.22
C GLY A 29 9.56 -48.92 -15.24
N GLU A 30 9.13 -49.77 -14.31
CA GLU A 30 7.76 -50.30 -14.24
C GLU A 30 6.72 -49.20 -13.93
N THR A 31 5.61 -49.18 -14.68
CA THR A 31 4.52 -48.20 -14.53
C THR A 31 3.78 -48.34 -13.20
N GLY A 32 3.24 -47.21 -12.71
CA GLY A 32 2.06 -47.21 -11.81
C GLY A 32 2.29 -47.21 -10.29
N ALA A 33 3.53 -47.21 -9.79
CA ALA A 33 3.75 -47.01 -8.34
C ALA A 33 5.03 -46.24 -8.01
N GLY A 34 6.20 -46.67 -8.50
CA GLY A 34 7.47 -46.10 -8.02
C GLY A 34 7.76 -44.67 -8.50
N LYS A 35 7.39 -44.33 -9.74
CA LYS A 35 7.61 -43.00 -10.35
C LYS A 35 6.74 -41.94 -9.67
N SER A 36 5.43 -42.19 -9.58
CA SER A 36 4.47 -41.29 -8.94
C SER A 36 4.80 -41.09 -7.46
N ILE A 37 5.14 -42.16 -6.73
CA ILE A 37 5.54 -42.03 -5.30
C ILE A 37 6.76 -41.10 -5.15
N LEU A 38 7.74 -41.12 -6.06
CA LEU A 38 8.89 -40.22 -6.00
C LEU A 38 8.48 -38.76 -6.22
N LEU A 39 7.65 -38.49 -7.23
CA LEU A 39 7.15 -37.14 -7.50
C LEU A 39 6.23 -36.62 -6.40
N ASP A 40 5.37 -37.47 -5.85
CA ASP A 40 4.50 -37.16 -4.72
C ASP A 40 5.34 -36.84 -3.48
N SER A 41 6.41 -37.60 -3.24
CA SER A 41 7.33 -37.37 -2.13
C SER A 41 8.09 -36.05 -2.30
N LEU A 42 8.60 -35.76 -3.50
CA LEU A 42 9.23 -34.48 -3.80
C LEU A 42 8.24 -33.32 -3.62
N SER A 43 7.02 -33.45 -4.14
CA SER A 43 5.94 -32.47 -3.95
C SER A 43 5.62 -32.24 -2.47
N LEU A 44 5.59 -33.32 -1.68
CA LEU A 44 5.39 -33.27 -0.24
C LEU A 44 6.52 -32.51 0.48
N ALA A 45 7.78 -32.73 0.08
CA ALA A 45 8.94 -31.97 0.58
C ALA A 45 8.89 -30.49 0.20
N LEU A 46 8.23 -30.15 -0.91
CA LEU A 46 8.01 -28.79 -1.40
C LEU A 46 6.75 -28.14 -0.84
N GLY A 47 6.05 -28.77 0.11
CA GLY A 47 4.90 -28.18 0.79
C GLY A 47 3.53 -28.47 0.15
N ALA A 48 3.44 -29.47 -0.73
CA ALA A 48 2.16 -30.01 -1.17
C ALA A 48 1.37 -30.63 0.00
N ARG A 49 0.09 -30.88 -0.23
CA ARG A 49 -0.80 -31.45 0.80
C ARG A 49 -0.38 -32.90 1.07
N GLY A 50 -0.08 -33.20 2.34
CA GLY A 50 0.14 -34.57 2.81
C GLY A 50 -1.12 -35.14 3.46
N ASP A 51 -1.31 -36.44 3.31
CA ASP A 51 -2.35 -37.23 3.99
C ASP A 51 -1.71 -38.42 4.73
N ALA A 52 -2.40 -38.93 5.75
CA ALA A 52 -1.99 -40.12 6.50
C ALA A 52 -1.81 -41.34 5.59
N SER A 53 -2.55 -41.42 4.48
CA SER A 53 -2.42 -42.47 3.46
C SER A 53 -1.03 -42.54 2.80
N LEU A 54 -0.23 -41.47 2.87
CA LEU A 54 1.14 -41.45 2.36
C LEU A 54 2.12 -42.20 3.30
N VAL A 55 1.78 -42.36 4.58
CA VAL A 55 2.64 -43.08 5.53
C VAL A 55 2.56 -44.57 5.23
N ARG A 56 3.73 -45.21 5.14
CA ARG A 56 3.82 -46.65 4.89
C ARG A 56 3.04 -47.42 5.94
N HIS A 57 2.31 -48.45 5.49
CA HIS A 57 1.53 -49.28 6.40
C HIS A 57 2.43 -49.95 7.47
N GLY A 58 2.08 -49.75 8.74
CA GLY A 58 2.84 -50.25 9.89
C GLY A 58 3.94 -49.29 10.40
N ALA A 59 4.13 -48.12 9.79
CA ALA A 59 5.01 -47.08 10.31
C ALA A 59 4.21 -45.99 11.05
N ASP A 60 4.80 -45.42 12.09
CA ASP A 60 4.19 -44.33 12.87
C ASP A 60 4.24 -42.99 12.12
N GLN A 61 5.26 -42.80 11.29
CA GLN A 61 5.50 -41.58 10.52
C GLN A 61 6.28 -41.88 9.24
N GLY A 62 6.09 -41.03 8.23
CA GLY A 62 6.93 -40.96 7.02
C GLY A 62 7.68 -39.64 6.96
N GLN A 63 8.85 -39.63 6.32
CA GLN A 63 9.70 -38.46 6.19
C GLN A 63 10.22 -38.31 4.76
N VAL A 64 10.23 -37.07 4.27
CA VAL A 64 10.93 -36.70 3.04
C VAL A 64 11.85 -35.52 3.31
N THR A 65 13.08 -35.59 2.81
CA THR A 65 14.09 -34.55 2.90
C THR A 65 14.63 -34.24 1.51
N ALA A 66 14.51 -33.00 1.06
CA ALA A 66 15.08 -32.52 -0.20
C ALA A 66 16.15 -31.48 0.11
N VAL A 67 17.34 -31.64 -0.48
CA VAL A 67 18.48 -30.74 -0.30
C VAL A 67 18.75 -30.02 -1.61
N PHE A 68 18.96 -28.72 -1.53
CA PHE A 68 19.20 -27.86 -2.68
C PHE A 68 20.51 -27.08 -2.52
N ASP A 69 21.39 -27.21 -3.51
CA ASP A 69 22.53 -26.32 -3.68
C ASP A 69 22.09 -25.09 -4.47
N VAL A 70 22.06 -23.93 -3.83
CA VAL A 70 21.48 -22.71 -4.41
C VAL A 70 22.54 -21.60 -4.45
N PRO A 71 22.75 -20.88 -5.57
CA PRO A 71 23.72 -19.78 -5.60
C PRO A 71 23.40 -18.65 -4.61
N GLY A 72 24.42 -17.94 -4.12
CA GLY A 72 24.26 -16.85 -3.14
C GLY A 72 23.28 -15.73 -3.55
N GLY A 73 23.21 -15.44 -4.86
CA GLY A 73 22.31 -14.41 -5.41
C GLY A 73 20.88 -14.87 -5.69
N HIS A 74 20.52 -16.12 -5.38
CA HIS A 74 19.20 -16.66 -5.73
C HIS A 74 18.07 -16.07 -4.86
N PRO A 75 16.88 -15.76 -5.41
CA PRO A 75 15.76 -15.18 -4.65
C PRO A 75 15.30 -16.00 -3.45
N ALA A 76 15.47 -17.33 -3.48
CA ALA A 76 15.16 -18.20 -2.35
C ALA A 76 15.99 -17.87 -1.09
N ARG A 77 17.25 -17.44 -1.24
CA ARG A 77 18.10 -17.06 -0.09
C ARG A 77 17.64 -15.75 0.54
N LEU A 78 17.26 -14.77 -0.27
CA LEU A 78 16.64 -13.53 0.25
C LEU A 78 15.36 -13.85 1.03
N PHE A 79 14.49 -14.71 0.47
CA PHE A 79 13.26 -15.14 1.12
C PHE A 79 13.51 -15.83 2.47
N LEU A 80 14.55 -16.65 2.59
CA LEU A 80 14.95 -17.26 3.87
C LEU A 80 15.34 -16.19 4.90
N ARG A 81 16.21 -15.24 4.54
CA ARG A 81 16.66 -14.16 5.43
C ARG A 81 15.52 -13.27 5.90
N GLU A 82 14.62 -12.89 5.01
CA GLU A 82 13.44 -12.07 5.33
C GLU A 82 12.48 -12.77 6.30
N ASN A 83 12.48 -14.11 6.33
CA ASN A 83 11.66 -14.92 7.23
C ASN A 83 12.44 -15.46 8.44
N GLY A 84 13.67 -15.00 8.66
CA GLY A 84 14.47 -15.33 9.85
C GLY A 84 15.15 -16.70 9.82
N PHE A 85 15.29 -17.34 8.65
CA PHE A 85 16.02 -18.59 8.49
C PHE A 85 17.45 -18.34 8.04
N ASP A 86 18.37 -19.20 8.48
CA ASP A 86 19.75 -19.19 8.01
C ASP A 86 19.82 -19.55 6.53
N ASP A 87 20.67 -18.85 5.80
CA ASP A 87 20.94 -19.03 4.38
C ASP A 87 22.42 -19.31 4.09
N ASP A 88 23.19 -19.79 5.06
CA ASP A 88 24.53 -20.34 4.80
C ASP A 88 24.45 -21.82 4.36
N GLY A 89 25.27 -22.21 3.38
CA GLY A 89 25.30 -23.59 2.86
C GLY A 89 24.05 -24.02 2.07
N ASP A 90 23.74 -25.32 2.13
CA ASP A 90 22.63 -25.95 1.41
C ASP A 90 21.26 -25.59 2.00
N VAL A 91 20.23 -25.50 1.15
CA VAL A 91 18.85 -25.34 1.59
C VAL A 91 18.22 -26.72 1.78
N ILE A 92 17.91 -27.07 3.03
CA ILE A 92 17.37 -28.37 3.43
C ILE A 92 15.88 -28.21 3.76
N LEU A 93 15.04 -28.85 2.96
CA LEU A 93 13.60 -28.93 3.16
C LEU A 93 13.23 -30.30 3.70
N ARG A 94 12.69 -30.36 4.91
CA ARG A 94 12.29 -31.62 5.54
C ARG A 94 10.84 -31.60 5.96
N ARG A 95 10.09 -32.62 5.53
CA ARG A 95 8.68 -32.84 5.82
C ARG A 95 8.50 -34.16 6.55
N LEU A 96 7.81 -34.13 7.70
CA LEU A 96 7.36 -35.31 8.43
C LEU A 96 5.83 -35.40 8.36
N GLN A 97 5.33 -36.57 8.02
CA GLN A 97 3.91 -36.91 7.97
C GLN A 97 3.63 -38.01 8.99
N MET A 98 2.79 -37.73 9.99
CA MET A 98 2.39 -38.70 11.00
C MET A 98 1.24 -39.57 10.46
N GLY A 99 1.14 -40.81 10.96
CA GLY A 99 0.04 -41.72 10.62
C GLY A 99 -1.35 -41.24 11.09
N ASP A 100 -1.41 -40.27 12.00
CA ASP A 100 -2.64 -39.60 12.43
C ASP A 100 -3.01 -38.36 11.59
N GLY A 101 -2.25 -38.08 10.53
CA GLY A 101 -2.48 -36.95 9.62
C GLY A 101 -1.76 -35.66 10.03
N ARG A 102 -1.21 -35.55 11.25
CA ARG A 102 -0.42 -34.37 11.65
C ARG A 102 0.86 -34.27 10.83
N THR A 103 1.31 -33.04 10.62
CA THR A 103 2.51 -32.77 9.80
C THR A 103 3.45 -31.85 10.53
N ARG A 104 4.76 -32.05 10.34
CA ARG A 104 5.81 -31.15 10.82
C ARG A 104 6.73 -30.78 9.67
N VAL A 105 7.18 -29.54 9.67
CA VAL A 105 8.01 -28.98 8.61
C VAL A 105 9.25 -28.36 9.22
N PHE A 106 10.38 -28.60 8.58
CA PHE A 106 11.65 -27.99 8.93
C PHE A 106 12.31 -27.41 7.67
N ILE A 107 12.89 -26.23 7.83
CA ILE A 107 13.74 -25.57 6.84
C ILE A 107 15.08 -25.32 7.55
N ASN A 108 16.18 -25.85 7.02
CA ASN A 108 17.53 -25.76 7.64
C ASN A 108 17.50 -26.13 9.13
N ASP A 109 16.86 -27.28 9.44
CA ASP A 109 16.65 -27.83 10.78
C ASP A 109 15.81 -26.98 11.77
N GLN A 110 15.28 -25.84 11.34
CA GLN A 110 14.37 -25.01 12.13
C GLN A 110 12.92 -25.29 11.77
N ALA A 111 12.02 -25.29 12.77
CA ALA A 111 10.60 -25.53 12.54
C ALA A 111 9.97 -24.38 11.73
N ALA A 112 9.15 -24.73 10.73
CA ALA A 112 8.51 -23.75 9.85
C ALA A 112 7.03 -24.09 9.59
N SER A 113 6.30 -23.15 8.98
CA SER A 113 4.93 -23.40 8.52
C SER A 113 4.91 -24.08 7.15
N VAL A 114 3.84 -24.82 6.86
CA VAL A 114 3.62 -25.45 5.54
C VAL A 114 3.51 -24.39 4.44
N ALA A 115 2.91 -23.23 4.75
CA ALA A 115 2.77 -22.14 3.79
C ALA A 115 4.14 -21.60 3.37
N LEU A 116 5.02 -21.33 4.33
CA LEU A 116 6.38 -20.84 4.07
C LEU A 116 7.19 -21.85 3.24
N LEU A 117 7.11 -23.14 3.59
CA LEU A 117 7.75 -24.21 2.83
C LEU A 117 7.25 -24.26 1.39
N ARG A 118 5.94 -24.10 1.18
CA ARG A 118 5.32 -24.09 -0.14
C ARG A 118 5.81 -22.93 -1.00
N ASP A 119 5.89 -21.75 -0.42
CA ASP A 119 6.32 -20.54 -1.13
C ASP A 119 7.82 -20.61 -1.48
N LEU A 120 8.64 -21.18 -0.59
CA LEU A 120 10.04 -21.49 -0.86
C LEU A 120 10.19 -22.59 -1.92
N GLY A 121 9.41 -23.67 -1.82
CA GLY A 121 9.44 -24.80 -2.77
C GLY A 121 9.18 -24.35 -4.21
N ARG A 122 8.20 -23.46 -4.42
CA ARG A 122 7.89 -22.86 -5.73
C ARG A 122 9.05 -22.06 -6.36
N ARG A 123 10.01 -21.60 -5.56
CA ARG A 123 11.22 -20.90 -6.05
C ARG A 123 12.33 -21.85 -6.42
N LEU A 124 12.30 -23.08 -5.91
CA LEU A 124 13.38 -24.06 -6.03
C LEU A 124 13.08 -25.13 -7.09
N VAL A 125 11.83 -25.55 -7.20
CA VAL A 125 11.39 -26.60 -8.10
C VAL A 125 10.05 -26.25 -8.72
N GLU A 126 9.94 -26.48 -10.02
CA GLU A 126 8.68 -26.44 -10.77
C GLU A 126 8.37 -27.85 -11.28
N ILE A 127 7.18 -28.37 -11.01
CA ILE A 127 6.78 -29.73 -11.36
C ILE A 127 5.63 -29.67 -12.36
N HIS A 128 5.88 -30.06 -13.60
CA HIS A 128 4.89 -30.10 -14.68
C HIS A 128 4.38 -31.53 -14.88
N GLY A 129 3.08 -31.77 -14.64
CA GLY A 129 2.46 -33.09 -14.76
C GLY A 129 0.93 -33.04 -14.62
N GLN A 130 0.28 -34.21 -14.52
CA GLN A 130 -1.20 -34.31 -14.41
C GLN A 130 -1.79 -33.62 -13.15
N HIS A 131 -0.96 -33.29 -12.17
CA HIS A 131 -1.37 -32.71 -10.88
C HIS A 131 -1.03 -31.22 -10.73
N ASP A 132 -0.39 -30.58 -11.73
CA ASP A 132 0.06 -29.18 -11.64
C ASP A 132 -0.93 -28.19 -12.27
N ASP A 133 -2.16 -28.22 -11.78
CA ASP A 133 -3.27 -27.41 -12.31
C ASP A 133 -3.18 -25.92 -11.95
N ARG A 134 -2.29 -25.50 -11.03
CA ARG A 134 -2.41 -24.20 -10.35
C ARG A 134 -1.42 -23.13 -10.78
N ALA A 135 -0.19 -23.46 -11.17
CA ALA A 135 0.80 -22.46 -11.58
C ALA A 135 0.37 -21.69 -12.85
N LEU A 136 -0.41 -22.33 -13.71
CA LEU A 136 -0.80 -21.86 -15.05
C LEU A 136 -2.15 -21.12 -15.09
N ILE A 137 -2.81 -21.00 -13.95
CA ILE A 137 -4.03 -20.19 -13.78
C ILE A 137 -3.65 -18.78 -13.31
N ASP A 138 -2.45 -18.61 -12.76
CA ASP A 138 -2.03 -17.36 -12.14
C ASP A 138 -1.60 -16.33 -13.18
N THR A 139 -2.46 -15.33 -13.41
CA THR A 139 -2.20 -14.23 -14.34
C THR A 139 -1.02 -13.36 -13.90
N ASP A 140 -0.71 -13.31 -12.60
CA ASP A 140 0.47 -12.62 -12.09
C ASP A 140 1.76 -13.33 -12.52
N LEU A 141 1.73 -14.66 -12.61
CA LEU A 141 2.86 -15.43 -13.13
C LEU A 141 3.04 -15.18 -14.63
N HIS A 142 1.97 -15.15 -15.43
CA HIS A 142 2.07 -14.86 -16.87
C HIS A 142 2.72 -13.50 -17.13
N ARG A 143 2.34 -12.46 -16.37
CA ARG A 143 2.99 -11.14 -16.45
C ARG A 143 4.46 -11.23 -16.06
N THR A 144 4.77 -11.91 -14.97
CA THR A 144 6.16 -12.05 -14.49
C THR A 144 7.04 -12.78 -15.51
N LEU A 145 6.53 -13.83 -16.14
CA LEU A 145 7.24 -14.57 -17.20
C LEU A 145 7.43 -13.71 -18.46
N LEU A 146 6.45 -12.89 -18.82
CA LEU A 146 6.57 -11.95 -19.92
C LEU A 146 7.66 -10.89 -19.64
N ASP A 147 7.63 -10.30 -18.44
CA ASP A 147 8.64 -9.32 -18.01
C ASP A 147 10.03 -9.95 -18.00
N ALA A 148 10.18 -11.16 -17.45
CA ALA A 148 11.44 -11.89 -17.45
C ALA A 148 11.95 -12.16 -18.87
N PHE A 149 11.08 -12.60 -19.79
CA PHE A 149 11.44 -12.82 -21.20
C PHE A 149 11.95 -11.52 -21.86
N GLY A 150 11.22 -10.41 -21.68
CA GLY A 150 11.60 -9.10 -22.21
C GLY A 150 12.77 -8.44 -21.47
N GLY A 151 13.16 -8.94 -20.31
CA GLY A 151 14.13 -8.28 -19.42
C GLY A 151 13.61 -6.95 -18.91
N LEU A 152 12.34 -6.91 -18.49
CA LEU A 152 11.60 -5.72 -18.06
C LEU A 152 11.60 -5.53 -16.53
N ASP A 153 12.42 -6.30 -15.81
CA ASP A 153 12.44 -6.31 -14.34
C ASP A 153 12.77 -4.93 -13.74
N ALA A 154 13.71 -4.20 -14.37
CA ALA A 154 14.14 -2.88 -13.90
C ALA A 154 13.00 -1.86 -14.04
N GLU A 155 12.29 -1.88 -15.16
CA GLU A 155 11.15 -1.02 -15.45
C GLU A 155 9.97 -1.36 -14.53
N ALA A 156 9.72 -2.64 -14.28
CA ALA A 156 8.73 -3.10 -13.31
C ALA A 156 9.05 -2.65 -11.87
N ILE A 157 10.34 -2.62 -11.48
CA ILE A 157 10.78 -2.04 -10.20
C ILE A 157 10.48 -0.54 -10.16
N VAL A 158 10.84 0.21 -11.20
CA VAL A 158 10.56 1.65 -11.27
C VAL A 158 9.06 1.93 -11.13
N VAL A 159 8.20 1.17 -11.82
CA VAL A 159 6.73 1.31 -11.68
C VAL A 159 6.27 1.06 -10.24
N ARG A 160 6.77 0.01 -9.58
CA ARG A 160 6.46 -0.27 -8.16
C ARG A 160 6.87 0.86 -7.23
N GLU A 161 8.06 1.43 -7.42
CA GLU A 161 8.56 2.56 -6.62
C GLU A 161 7.70 3.82 -6.84
N ARG A 162 7.34 4.12 -8.09
CA ARG A 162 6.46 5.25 -8.41
C ARG A 162 5.06 5.07 -7.87
N HIS A 163 4.52 3.84 -7.91
CA HIS A 163 3.23 3.51 -7.30
C HIS A 163 3.26 3.77 -5.79
N LYS A 164 4.32 3.31 -5.10
CA LYS A 164 4.49 3.57 -3.66
C LYS A 164 4.55 5.07 -3.36
N ALA A 165 5.37 5.83 -4.08
CA ALA A 165 5.50 7.27 -3.90
C ALA A 165 4.15 8.00 -4.12
N TRP A 166 3.39 7.60 -5.12
CA TRP A 166 2.04 8.12 -5.38
C TRP A 166 1.06 7.78 -4.24
N ARG A 167 1.03 6.53 -3.77
CA ARG A 167 0.16 6.11 -2.65
C ARG A 167 0.51 6.82 -1.34
N ASP A 168 1.79 7.02 -1.07
CA ASP A 168 2.25 7.76 0.11
C ASP A 168 1.81 9.24 0.02
N ALA A 169 1.93 9.87 -1.15
CA ALA A 169 1.47 11.24 -1.38
C ALA A 169 -0.06 11.38 -1.28
N GLU A 170 -0.83 10.43 -1.85
CA GLU A 170 -2.30 10.39 -1.79
C GLU A 170 -2.78 10.21 -0.33
N THR A 171 -2.12 9.34 0.43
CA THR A 171 -2.41 9.12 1.85
C THR A 171 -2.11 10.37 2.69
N ALA A 172 -0.98 11.03 2.42
CA ALA A 172 -0.61 12.27 3.09
C ALA A 172 -1.61 13.39 2.78
N LEU A 173 -2.01 13.54 1.52
CA LEU A 173 -3.02 14.50 1.07
C LEU A 173 -4.37 14.24 1.74
N SER A 174 -4.88 13.01 1.71
CA SER A 174 -6.16 12.66 2.33
C SER A 174 -6.17 12.95 3.84
N ARG A 175 -5.08 12.62 4.54
CA ARG A 175 -4.92 12.93 5.97
C ARG A 175 -4.91 14.42 6.24
N HIS A 176 -4.22 15.21 5.43
CA HIS A 176 -4.13 16.65 5.61
C HIS A 176 -5.43 17.36 5.25
N ARG A 177 -6.09 16.97 4.16
CA ARG A 177 -7.41 17.48 3.76
C ARG A 177 -8.45 17.28 4.88
N ALA A 178 -8.50 16.09 5.49
CA ALA A 178 -9.39 15.84 6.62
C ALA A 178 -9.10 16.72 7.84
N ARG A 179 -7.84 17.13 8.06
CA ARG A 179 -7.49 18.08 9.13
C ARG A 179 -7.93 19.51 8.78
N VAL A 180 -7.70 19.95 7.54
CA VAL A 180 -8.11 21.27 7.06
C VAL A 180 -9.63 21.42 7.10
N GLU A 181 -10.40 20.44 6.60
CA GLU A 181 -11.88 20.46 6.65
C GLU A 181 -12.44 20.50 8.08
N ALA A 182 -11.74 19.88 9.04
CA ALA A 182 -12.11 19.97 10.45
C ALA A 182 -11.87 21.37 11.01
N ALA A 183 -10.83 22.05 10.54
CA ALA A 183 -10.36 23.32 11.05
C ALA A 183 -10.97 24.55 10.34
N GLU A 184 -11.44 24.43 9.08
CA GLU A 184 -12.13 25.51 8.36
C GLU A 184 -13.37 26.05 9.08
N ARG A 185 -14.13 25.17 9.75
CA ARG A 185 -15.30 25.58 10.55
C ARG A 185 -14.94 26.48 11.74
N GLU A 186 -13.73 26.32 12.27
CA GLU A 186 -13.19 27.17 13.33
C GLU A 186 -12.58 28.45 12.74
N GLY A 187 -11.99 28.35 11.54
CA GLY A 187 -11.40 29.47 10.80
C GLY A 187 -12.36 30.61 10.49
N ASP A 188 -13.60 30.34 10.08
CA ASP A 188 -14.59 31.41 9.81
C ASP A 188 -14.96 32.22 11.06
N TYR A 189 -15.09 31.54 12.20
CA TYR A 189 -15.31 32.17 13.48
C TYR A 189 -14.09 33.00 13.92
N LEU A 190 -12.89 32.45 13.79
CA LEU A 190 -11.65 33.16 14.13
C LEU A 190 -11.47 34.41 13.25
N ARG A 191 -11.67 34.30 11.93
CA ARG A 191 -11.48 35.40 10.98
C ARG A 191 -12.42 36.57 11.28
N SER A 192 -13.70 36.28 11.50
CA SER A 192 -14.68 37.32 11.90
C SER A 192 -14.38 37.92 13.28
N SER A 193 -13.89 37.11 14.22
CA SER A 193 -13.55 37.57 15.57
C SER A 193 -12.30 38.45 15.59
N VAL A 194 -11.26 38.10 14.84
CA VAL A 194 -10.04 38.92 14.68
C VAL A 194 -10.38 40.24 14.01
N GLU A 195 -11.21 40.26 12.96
CA GLU A 195 -11.63 41.49 12.29
C GLU A 195 -12.36 42.44 13.25
N GLU A 196 -13.29 41.91 14.05
CA GLU A 196 -14.04 42.68 15.05
C GLU A 196 -13.14 43.27 16.14
N LEU A 197 -12.25 42.46 16.72
CA LEU A 197 -11.33 42.91 17.77
C LEU A 197 -10.27 43.87 17.24
N THR A 198 -9.82 43.69 16.00
CA THR A 198 -8.87 44.59 15.33
C THR A 198 -9.52 45.94 15.04
N LYS A 199 -10.79 45.96 14.62
CA LYS A 199 -11.55 47.20 14.42
C LYS A 199 -11.83 47.93 15.73
N LEU A 200 -12.08 47.18 16.81
CA LEU A 200 -12.28 47.76 18.14
C LEU A 200 -10.97 48.32 18.71
N ASP A 201 -9.83 47.70 18.42
CA ASP A 201 -8.49 48.08 18.87
C ASP A 201 -8.43 48.48 20.36
N PRO A 202 -8.78 47.57 21.28
CA PRO A 202 -8.73 47.85 22.72
C PRO A 202 -7.29 48.08 23.16
N GLN A 203 -7.06 49.13 23.95
CA GLN A 203 -5.73 49.42 24.51
C GLN A 203 -5.63 48.90 25.96
N PRO A 204 -4.43 48.45 26.40
CA PRO A 204 -4.22 48.08 27.80
C PRO A 204 -4.49 49.26 28.75
N GLY A 205 -5.25 49.03 29.82
CA GLY A 205 -5.60 50.06 30.81
C GLY A 205 -6.69 51.05 30.36
N GLU A 206 -7.19 50.94 29.13
CA GLU A 206 -8.16 51.89 28.56
C GLU A 206 -9.50 51.93 29.32
N GLU A 207 -9.98 50.78 29.80
CA GLU A 207 -11.24 50.74 30.57
C GLU A 207 -11.15 51.56 31.85
N ASP A 208 -10.04 51.43 32.59
CA ASP A 208 -9.87 52.12 33.87
C ASP A 208 -9.73 53.63 33.66
N GLU A 209 -8.96 54.06 32.67
CA GLU A 209 -8.82 55.47 32.30
C GLU A 209 -10.15 56.09 31.90
N LEU A 210 -10.92 55.40 31.05
CA LEU A 210 -12.24 55.88 30.63
C LEU A 210 -13.26 55.86 31.76
N ALA A 211 -13.21 54.85 32.65
CA ALA A 211 -14.11 54.76 33.80
C ALA A 211 -13.85 55.88 34.81
N GLU A 212 -12.57 56.20 35.09
CA GLU A 212 -12.19 57.33 35.93
C GLU A 212 -12.63 58.65 35.29
N ARG A 213 -12.32 58.84 34.01
CA ARG A 213 -12.73 60.04 33.26
C ARG A 213 -14.25 60.22 33.26
N ARG A 214 -15.02 59.15 33.02
CA ARG A 214 -16.48 59.16 33.10
C ARG A 214 -16.97 59.57 34.48
N ALA A 215 -16.37 59.04 35.54
CA ALA A 215 -16.76 59.36 36.91
C ALA A 215 -16.51 60.84 37.26
N VAL A 216 -15.43 61.43 36.76
CA VAL A 216 -15.16 62.88 36.90
C VAL A 216 -16.18 63.68 36.11
N MET A 217 -16.41 63.35 34.84
CA MET A 217 -17.32 64.10 33.96
C MET A 217 -18.78 64.03 34.42
N MET A 218 -19.25 62.89 34.95
CA MET A 218 -20.59 62.78 35.56
C MET A 218 -20.76 63.65 36.81
N LYS A 219 -19.68 63.88 37.57
CA LYS A 219 -19.74 64.84 38.70
C LYS A 219 -19.84 66.26 38.17
N SER A 220 -19.04 66.60 37.15
CA SER A 220 -19.11 67.92 36.49
C SER A 220 -20.47 68.17 35.85
N GLU A 221 -21.11 67.17 35.23
CA GLU A 221 -22.47 67.26 34.68
C GLU A 221 -23.50 67.61 35.75
N LYS A 222 -23.47 66.92 36.90
CA LYS A 222 -24.38 67.19 38.02
C LYS A 222 -24.19 68.60 38.58
N ILE A 223 -22.94 69.00 38.78
CA ILE A 223 -22.60 70.35 39.26
C ILE A 223 -23.08 71.41 38.24
N ALA A 224 -22.84 71.17 36.94
CA ALA A 224 -23.33 72.06 35.88
C ALA A 224 -24.87 72.17 35.89
N GLY A 225 -25.57 71.04 36.07
CA GLY A 225 -27.02 70.99 36.20
C GLY A 225 -27.54 71.80 37.39
N ASP A 226 -26.99 71.56 38.58
CA ASP A 226 -27.37 72.25 39.82
C ASP A 226 -27.09 73.77 39.74
N VAL A 227 -25.95 74.17 39.16
CA VAL A 227 -25.58 75.58 38.97
C VAL A 227 -26.48 76.24 37.93
N ASN A 228 -26.82 75.55 36.84
CA ASN A 228 -27.74 76.07 35.83
C ASN A 228 -29.17 76.22 36.37
N GLU A 229 -29.64 75.28 37.22
CA GLU A 229 -30.92 75.40 37.92
C GLU A 229 -30.92 76.60 38.88
N ALA A 230 -29.84 76.80 39.64
CA ALA A 230 -29.68 77.96 40.51
C ALA A 230 -29.68 79.29 39.72
N GLY A 231 -29.05 79.30 38.54
CA GLY A 231 -29.10 80.43 37.61
C GLY A 231 -30.53 80.72 37.15
N GLU A 232 -31.24 79.73 36.62
CA GLU A 232 -32.62 79.89 36.13
C GLU A 232 -33.59 80.35 37.25
N LEU A 233 -33.40 79.91 38.50
CA LEU A 233 -34.21 80.38 39.63
C LEU A 233 -33.99 81.87 39.95
N LEU A 234 -32.78 82.39 39.73
CA LEU A 234 -32.43 83.77 40.04
C LEU A 234 -32.63 84.72 38.85
N SER A 235 -32.46 84.29 37.61
CA SER A 235 -32.55 85.15 36.41
C SER A 235 -33.69 84.79 35.45
N GLY A 236 -34.31 83.62 35.62
CA GLY A 236 -35.38 83.13 34.75
C GLY A 236 -36.75 83.77 35.02
N ASN A 237 -37.77 83.28 34.31
CA ASN A 237 -39.11 83.87 34.33
C ASN A 237 -39.80 83.84 35.71
N GLY A 238 -39.39 82.95 36.60
CA GLY A 238 -39.90 82.83 37.97
C GLY A 238 -39.12 83.63 39.02
N SER A 239 -38.12 84.42 38.62
CA SER A 239 -37.24 85.12 39.55
C SER A 239 -38.00 86.07 40.49
N PRO A 240 -37.71 86.05 41.81
CA PRO A 240 -38.26 87.02 42.75
C PRO A 240 -37.63 88.40 42.59
N VAL A 241 -36.48 88.53 41.91
CA VAL A 241 -35.68 89.77 41.83
C VAL A 241 -36.48 90.93 41.21
N PRO A 242 -37.14 90.80 40.03
CA PRO A 242 -37.94 91.89 39.46
C PRO A 242 -39.12 92.29 40.36
N THR A 243 -39.74 91.30 41.02
CA THR A 243 -40.87 91.52 41.93
C THR A 243 -40.43 92.31 43.17
N LEU A 244 -39.31 91.91 43.79
CA LEU A 244 -38.71 92.59 44.94
C LEU A 244 -38.24 94.01 44.57
N ALA A 245 -37.55 94.18 43.44
CA ALA A 245 -37.12 95.49 42.96
C ALA A 245 -38.31 96.44 42.70
N SER A 246 -39.41 95.92 42.14
CA SER A 246 -40.64 96.71 41.95
C SER A 246 -41.34 97.07 43.28
N LEU A 247 -41.26 96.17 44.28
CA LEU A 247 -41.80 96.39 45.61
C LEU A 247 -41.04 97.51 46.33
N VAL A 248 -39.70 97.45 46.34
CA VAL A 248 -38.86 98.50 46.94
C VAL A 248 -39.18 99.85 46.34
N ARG A 249 -39.18 100.00 45.02
CA ARG A 249 -39.53 101.26 44.34
C ARG A 249 -40.93 101.79 44.68
N ARG A 250 -41.88 100.91 45.01
CA ARG A 250 -43.21 101.34 45.50
C ARG A 250 -43.16 101.83 46.94
N LEU A 251 -42.42 101.15 47.81
CA LEU A 251 -42.27 101.51 49.21
C LEU A 251 -41.41 102.77 49.39
N GLU A 252 -40.35 102.96 48.61
CA GLU A 252 -39.50 104.15 48.62
C GLU A 252 -40.29 105.43 48.36
N ARG A 253 -41.24 105.39 47.41
CA ARG A 253 -42.13 106.52 47.11
C ARG A 253 -43.05 106.90 48.27
N LYS A 254 -43.19 106.03 49.27
CA LYS A 254 -44.02 106.20 50.47
C LYS A 254 -43.22 106.56 51.73
N ILE A 255 -41.88 106.56 51.66
CA ILE A 255 -41.01 106.94 52.77
C ILE A 255 -41.35 108.31 53.38
N PRO A 256 -41.66 109.38 52.61
CA PRO A 256 -42.00 110.68 53.19
C PRO A 256 -43.26 110.65 54.10
N GLU A 257 -44.14 109.67 53.91
CA GLU A 257 -45.38 109.50 54.67
C GLU A 257 -45.14 108.74 55.99
N ALA A 258 -44.11 107.88 56.08
CA ALA A 258 -43.83 107.04 57.26
C ALA A 258 -42.35 106.57 57.33
N PRO A 259 -41.38 107.48 57.54
CA PRO A 259 -39.96 107.17 57.37
C PRO A 259 -39.45 106.12 58.36
N HIS A 260 -39.81 106.22 59.64
CA HIS A 260 -39.39 105.26 60.68
C HIS A 260 -39.92 103.83 60.48
N LEU A 261 -40.97 103.64 59.67
CA LEU A 261 -41.54 102.32 59.38
C LEU A 261 -41.00 101.73 58.07
N LEU A 262 -40.79 102.57 57.04
CA LEU A 262 -40.47 102.11 55.68
C LEU A 262 -38.97 102.11 55.37
N GLU A 263 -38.17 103.03 55.93
CA GLU A 263 -36.72 103.08 55.66
C GLU A 263 -35.99 101.78 56.04
N PRO A 264 -36.21 101.17 57.22
CA PRO A 264 -35.54 99.90 57.57
C PRO A 264 -35.94 98.74 56.65
N VAL A 265 -37.20 98.73 56.18
CA VAL A 265 -37.74 97.67 55.31
C VAL A 265 -37.16 97.79 53.90
N CYS A 266 -37.16 98.99 53.30
CA CYS A 266 -36.55 99.22 51.99
C CYS A 266 -35.06 98.87 52.02
N LYS A 267 -34.32 99.32 53.05
CA LYS A 267 -32.90 99.02 53.21
C LYS A 267 -32.63 97.52 53.28
N ALA A 268 -33.43 96.76 54.03
CA ALA A 268 -33.27 95.31 54.13
C ALA A 268 -33.54 94.60 52.79
N ILE A 269 -34.53 95.05 52.01
CA ILE A 269 -34.81 94.47 50.69
C ILE A 269 -33.73 94.86 49.66
N ASP A 270 -33.21 96.09 49.71
CA ASP A 270 -32.08 96.52 48.85
C ASP A 270 -30.80 95.73 49.15
N GLU A 271 -30.48 95.49 50.42
CA GLU A 271 -29.37 94.62 50.82
C GLU A 271 -29.56 93.19 50.29
N ALA A 272 -30.79 92.66 50.34
CA ALA A 272 -31.12 91.36 49.75
C ALA A 272 -30.97 91.36 48.22
N LEU A 273 -31.45 92.38 47.52
CA LEU A 273 -31.32 92.52 46.06
C LEU A 273 -29.85 92.60 45.62
N ASN A 274 -29.03 93.36 46.33
CA ASN A 274 -27.58 93.43 46.07
C ASN A 274 -26.90 92.08 46.32
N SER A 275 -27.29 91.37 47.37
CA SER A 275 -26.76 90.03 47.67
C SER A 275 -27.17 89.01 46.59
N LEU A 276 -28.39 89.10 46.07
CA LEU A 276 -28.86 88.27 44.97
C LEU A 276 -28.14 88.57 43.65
N ALA A 277 -27.83 89.84 43.36
CA ALA A 277 -27.03 90.23 42.20
C ALA A 277 -25.59 89.68 42.28
N LEU A 278 -24.96 89.76 43.45
CA LEU A 278 -23.64 89.14 43.68
C LEU A 278 -23.68 87.61 43.52
N ALA A 279 -24.76 86.96 43.96
CA ALA A 279 -24.95 85.53 43.77
C ALA A 279 -25.13 85.17 42.28
N GLN A 280 -25.86 85.98 41.51
CA GLN A 280 -25.98 85.82 40.06
C GLN A 280 -24.63 85.94 39.37
N ASP A 281 -23.84 86.97 39.67
CA ASP A 281 -22.48 87.13 39.12
C ASP A 281 -21.58 85.94 39.48
N GLY A 282 -21.69 85.42 40.70
CA GLY A 282 -20.98 84.22 41.15
C GLY A 282 -21.39 82.95 40.40
N ILE A 283 -22.69 82.78 40.12
CA ILE A 283 -23.22 81.66 39.34
C ILE A 283 -22.78 81.76 37.88
N ASP A 284 -22.86 82.93 37.27
CA ASP A 284 -22.41 83.16 35.89
C ASP A 284 -20.90 82.89 35.74
N HIS A 285 -20.11 83.23 36.74
CA HIS A 285 -18.69 82.90 36.78
C HIS A 285 -18.48 81.39 36.92
N ALA A 286 -19.19 80.73 37.83
CA ALA A 286 -19.12 79.28 38.01
C ALA A 286 -19.51 78.53 36.72
N MET A 287 -20.56 78.96 36.02
CA MET A 287 -20.97 78.39 34.73
C MET A 287 -19.89 78.51 33.65
N ARG A 288 -19.08 79.57 33.67
CA ARG A 288 -17.96 79.73 32.72
C ARG A 288 -16.74 78.89 33.08
N GLU A 289 -16.52 78.62 34.37
CA GLU A 289 -15.40 77.80 34.83
C GLU A 289 -15.69 76.29 34.80
N ILE A 290 -16.96 75.89 34.82
CA ILE A 290 -17.35 74.49 34.69
C ILE A 290 -17.06 74.03 33.25
N ASP A 291 -15.92 73.37 33.09
CA ASP A 291 -15.50 72.71 31.85
C ASP A 291 -16.23 71.36 31.71
N PHE A 292 -17.45 71.41 31.16
CA PHE A 292 -18.26 70.23 30.86
C PHE A 292 -18.75 70.25 29.40
N ASP A 293 -18.31 69.26 28.61
CA ASP A 293 -18.82 69.00 27.26
C ASP A 293 -19.62 67.68 27.24
N PRO A 294 -20.96 67.73 27.07
CA PRO A 294 -21.81 66.55 26.97
C PRO A 294 -21.38 65.57 25.87
N ARG A 295 -20.84 66.07 24.75
CA ARG A 295 -20.44 65.22 23.61
C ARG A 295 -19.24 64.35 23.97
N VAL A 296 -18.34 64.88 24.79
CA VAL A 296 -17.15 64.15 25.24
C VAL A 296 -17.55 63.07 26.23
N LEU A 297 -18.53 63.33 27.12
CA LEU A 297 -19.08 62.31 27.99
C LEU A 297 -19.74 61.16 27.18
N GLU A 298 -20.57 61.49 26.19
CA GLU A 298 -21.20 60.51 25.30
C GLU A 298 -20.16 59.62 24.59
N GLN A 299 -19.10 60.21 24.03
CA GLN A 299 -18.01 59.46 23.40
C GLN A 299 -17.30 58.49 24.36
N VAL A 300 -17.04 58.93 25.60
CA VAL A 300 -16.43 58.10 26.64
C VAL A 300 -17.35 56.93 27.00
N GLU A 301 -18.66 57.17 27.12
CA GLU A 301 -19.65 56.13 27.43
C GLU A 301 -19.82 55.13 26.28
N GLU A 302 -19.90 55.60 25.03
CA GLU A 302 -19.97 54.74 23.85
C GLU A 302 -18.75 53.83 23.74
N ARG A 303 -17.54 54.38 23.97
CA ARG A 303 -16.30 53.60 23.94
C ARG A 303 -16.27 52.55 25.06
N LEU A 304 -16.62 52.93 26.29
CA LEU A 304 -16.73 51.98 27.42
C LEU A 304 -17.74 50.88 27.15
N PHE A 305 -18.88 51.23 26.55
CA PHE A 305 -19.92 50.26 26.21
C PHE A 305 -19.44 49.27 25.14
N ALA A 306 -18.76 49.76 24.10
CA ALA A 306 -18.20 48.91 23.05
C ALA A 306 -17.16 47.91 23.62
N LEU A 307 -16.23 48.38 24.45
CA LEU A 307 -15.23 47.54 25.12
C LEU A 307 -15.88 46.45 25.99
N ARG A 308 -16.86 46.82 26.83
CA ARG A 308 -17.58 45.87 27.69
C ARG A 308 -18.47 44.90 26.92
N ALA A 309 -19.04 45.33 25.80
CA ALA A 309 -19.82 44.47 24.93
C ALA A 309 -18.94 43.37 24.31
N ALA A 310 -17.75 43.73 23.82
CA ALA A 310 -16.77 42.76 23.33
C ALA A 310 -16.29 41.82 24.44
N ALA A 311 -15.94 42.33 25.62
CA ALA A 311 -15.57 41.53 26.79
C ALA A 311 -16.64 40.47 27.13
N ARG A 312 -17.93 40.84 27.13
CA ARG A 312 -19.03 39.89 27.34
C ARG A 312 -19.15 38.86 26.21
N LYS A 313 -19.04 39.31 24.95
CA LYS A 313 -19.16 38.42 23.77
C LYS A 313 -18.07 37.34 23.77
N TYR A 314 -16.84 37.72 24.10
CA TYR A 314 -15.69 36.82 24.11
C TYR A 314 -15.40 36.19 25.48
N SER A 315 -16.21 36.50 26.49
CA SER A 315 -16.09 35.96 27.85
C SER A 315 -14.71 36.18 28.48
N VAL A 316 -14.12 37.35 28.26
CA VAL A 316 -12.84 37.78 28.86
C VAL A 316 -12.99 39.17 29.47
N ALA A 317 -12.12 39.54 30.40
CA ALA A 317 -12.04 40.93 30.86
C ALA A 317 -11.57 41.85 29.71
N VAL A 318 -11.89 43.15 29.77
CA VAL A 318 -11.48 44.12 28.73
C VAL A 318 -9.95 44.12 28.56
N GLU A 319 -9.20 44.05 29.65
CA GLU A 319 -7.72 43.93 29.62
C GLU A 319 -7.23 42.69 28.86
N GLY A 320 -8.02 41.63 28.80
CA GLY A 320 -7.68 40.39 28.11
C GLY A 320 -7.98 40.40 26.61
N LEU A 321 -8.71 41.40 26.09
CA LEU A 321 -9.10 41.46 24.68
C LEU A 321 -7.91 41.56 23.71
N PRO A 322 -6.84 42.35 23.97
CA PRO A 322 -5.68 42.42 23.07
C PRO A 322 -4.96 41.07 22.97
N ALA A 323 -4.70 40.43 24.12
CA ALA A 323 -4.06 39.11 24.16
C ALA A 323 -4.91 38.04 23.47
N LEU A 324 -6.24 38.12 23.58
CA LEU A 324 -7.15 37.24 22.88
C LEU A 324 -7.10 37.44 21.35
N ARG A 325 -7.08 38.69 20.88
CA ARG A 325 -6.93 39.01 19.45
C ARG A 325 -5.63 38.40 18.91
N ASP A 326 -4.50 38.66 19.57
CA ASP A 326 -3.20 38.18 19.12
C ASP A 326 -3.12 36.65 19.11
N LYS A 327 -3.77 35.98 20.08
CA LYS A 327 -3.90 34.53 20.08
C LYS A 327 -4.75 34.03 18.90
N MET A 328 -5.92 34.62 18.68
CA MET A 328 -6.81 34.22 17.58
C MET A 328 -6.17 34.47 16.20
N ASP A 329 -5.36 35.52 16.06
CA ASP A 329 -4.61 35.83 14.86
C ASP A 329 -3.48 34.80 14.61
N ALA A 330 -2.78 34.39 15.67
CA ALA A 330 -1.80 33.30 15.57
C ALA A 330 -2.45 31.96 15.19
N ASP A 331 -3.59 31.63 15.80
CA ASP A 331 -4.36 30.42 15.48
C ASP A 331 -4.85 30.47 14.00
N LEU A 332 -5.28 31.63 13.51
CA LEU A 332 -5.68 31.83 12.10
C LEU A 332 -4.50 31.68 11.13
N ALA A 333 -3.32 32.19 11.48
CA ALA A 333 -2.11 32.05 10.67
C ALA A 333 -1.67 30.57 10.55
N GLU A 334 -1.84 29.77 11.61
CA GLU A 334 -1.58 28.32 11.57
C GLU A 334 -2.56 27.59 10.62
N LEU A 335 -3.83 28.00 10.60
CA LEU A 335 -4.83 27.49 9.66
C LEU A 335 -4.50 27.82 8.20
N ASP A 336 -4.13 29.08 7.92
CA ASP A 336 -3.78 29.53 6.57
C ASP A 336 -2.50 28.82 6.07
N ALA A 337 -1.49 28.60 6.92
CA ALA A 337 -0.32 27.76 6.60
C ALA A 337 -0.70 26.30 6.31
N GLY A 338 -1.74 25.78 6.99
CA GLY A 338 -2.36 24.49 6.68
C GLY A 338 -2.95 24.43 5.27
N ALA A 339 -3.61 25.48 4.81
CA ALA A 339 -4.18 25.57 3.46
C ALA A 339 -3.07 25.64 2.38
N GLU A 340 -2.00 26.40 2.59
CA GLU A 340 -0.85 26.39 1.68
C GLU A 340 -0.21 25.00 1.58
N LYS A 341 -0.10 24.30 2.71
CA LYS A 341 0.43 22.93 2.71
C LYS A 341 -0.47 21.96 1.95
N LEU A 342 -1.79 22.16 1.99
CA LEU A 342 -2.74 21.37 1.21
C LEU A 342 -2.47 21.51 -0.30
N VAL A 343 -2.30 22.74 -0.78
CA VAL A 343 -1.98 23.02 -2.20
C VAL A 343 -0.68 22.33 -2.63
N GLN A 344 0.36 22.35 -1.77
CA GLN A 344 1.61 21.64 -2.05
C GLN A 344 1.42 20.12 -2.14
N LEU A 345 0.63 19.53 -1.23
CA LEU A 345 0.34 18.09 -1.24
C LEU A 345 -0.51 17.67 -2.44
N GLU A 346 -1.44 18.52 -2.88
CA GLU A 346 -2.23 18.29 -4.10
C GLU A 346 -1.36 18.30 -5.35
N ALA A 347 -0.45 19.27 -5.45
CA ALA A 347 0.54 19.33 -6.53
C ALA A 347 1.45 18.08 -6.52
N GLN A 348 1.96 17.69 -5.36
CA GLN A 348 2.81 16.50 -5.21
C GLN A 348 2.07 15.20 -5.56
N ALA A 349 0.81 15.03 -5.13
CA ALA A 349 0.00 13.86 -5.47
C ALA A 349 -0.27 13.79 -6.99
N THR A 350 -0.45 14.95 -7.63
CA THR A 350 -0.68 15.05 -9.09
C THR A 350 0.59 14.72 -9.87
N GLU A 351 1.74 15.26 -9.45
CA GLU A 351 3.04 15.01 -10.05
C GLU A 351 3.45 13.53 -9.93
N THR A 352 3.34 12.97 -8.72
CA THR A 352 3.68 11.55 -8.46
C THR A 352 2.76 10.59 -9.22
N ARG A 353 1.47 10.92 -9.34
CA ARG A 353 0.53 10.18 -10.19
C ARG A 353 0.92 10.25 -11.66
N ALA A 354 1.24 11.43 -12.19
CA ALA A 354 1.65 11.59 -13.58
C ALA A 354 2.95 10.81 -13.88
N ALA A 355 3.90 10.80 -12.94
CA ALA A 355 5.13 10.02 -13.05
C ALA A 355 4.85 8.50 -13.05
N TYR A 356 3.91 8.02 -12.22
CA TYR A 356 3.46 6.63 -12.27
C TYR A 356 2.77 6.32 -13.61
N ASP A 357 1.82 7.16 -14.06
CA ASP A 357 1.06 6.93 -15.29
C ASP A 357 1.99 6.87 -16.51
N ALA A 358 3.01 7.73 -16.57
CA ALA A 358 4.02 7.70 -17.62
C ALA A 358 4.88 6.42 -17.60
N ALA A 359 5.38 6.03 -16.41
CA ALA A 359 6.19 4.82 -16.26
C ALA A 359 5.40 3.54 -16.57
N ALA A 360 4.13 3.48 -16.13
CA ALA A 360 3.25 2.35 -16.39
C ALA A 360 2.88 2.24 -17.88
N ALA A 361 2.65 3.36 -18.57
CA ALA A 361 2.40 3.37 -20.01
C ALA A 361 3.62 2.89 -20.81
N GLU A 362 4.82 3.31 -20.43
CA GLU A 362 6.06 2.86 -21.06
C GLU A 362 6.28 1.34 -20.86
N LEU A 363 6.09 0.85 -19.64
CA LEU A 363 6.17 -0.59 -19.34
C LEU A 363 5.13 -1.38 -20.14
N SER A 364 3.90 -0.88 -20.24
CA SER A 364 2.82 -1.50 -21.01
C SER A 364 3.16 -1.59 -22.51
N ALA A 365 3.72 -0.52 -23.10
CA ALA A 365 4.15 -0.53 -24.49
C ALA A 365 5.25 -1.58 -24.74
N ARG A 366 6.22 -1.68 -23.84
CA ARG A 366 7.29 -2.70 -23.91
C ARG A 366 6.78 -4.11 -23.70
N ARG A 367 5.82 -4.32 -22.79
CA ARG A 367 5.14 -5.61 -22.61
C ARG A 367 4.42 -6.04 -23.88
N LYS A 368 3.76 -5.11 -24.58
CA LYS A 368 3.07 -5.39 -25.85
C LYS A 368 4.04 -5.88 -26.94
N ASP A 369 5.18 -5.21 -27.09
CA ASP A 369 6.23 -5.65 -28.04
C ASP A 369 6.82 -7.01 -27.64
N THR A 370 7.10 -7.17 -26.34
CA THR A 370 7.60 -8.42 -25.76
C THR A 370 6.62 -9.58 -25.95
N ALA A 371 5.31 -9.32 -25.92
CA ALA A 371 4.26 -10.32 -26.13
C ALA A 371 4.30 -10.89 -27.55
N GLU A 372 4.54 -10.06 -28.57
CA GLU A 372 4.70 -10.52 -29.96
C GLU A 372 6.00 -11.30 -30.17
N HIS A 373 7.09 -10.88 -29.52
CA HIS A 373 8.34 -11.64 -29.52
C HIS A 373 8.20 -13.00 -28.84
N LEU A 374 7.53 -13.05 -27.68
CA LEU A 374 7.26 -14.30 -26.97
C LEU A 374 6.37 -15.21 -27.80
N LYS A 375 5.32 -14.64 -28.42
CA LYS A 375 4.46 -15.36 -29.36
C LYS A 375 5.29 -16.02 -30.46
N THR A 376 6.16 -15.25 -31.11
CA THR A 376 7.00 -15.75 -32.22
C THR A 376 7.96 -16.85 -31.75
N ALA A 377 8.60 -16.68 -30.60
CA ALA A 377 9.53 -17.66 -30.03
C ALA A 377 8.84 -18.98 -29.71
N VAL A 378 7.68 -18.94 -29.05
CA VAL A 378 6.90 -20.16 -28.73
C VAL A 378 6.38 -20.82 -29.99
N MET A 379 5.83 -20.05 -30.94
CA MET A 379 5.32 -20.57 -32.21
C MET A 379 6.40 -21.26 -33.05
N ALA A 380 7.67 -20.85 -32.96
CA ALA A 380 8.78 -21.51 -33.63
C ALA A 380 9.09 -22.91 -33.06
N GLU A 381 8.73 -23.17 -31.79
CA GLU A 381 8.97 -24.44 -31.13
C GLU A 381 7.82 -25.45 -31.32
N LEU A 382 6.59 -24.99 -31.58
CA LEU A 382 5.40 -25.86 -31.71
C LEU A 382 5.46 -26.91 -32.83
N PRO A 383 5.96 -26.64 -34.05
CA PRO A 383 5.97 -27.62 -35.15
C PRO A 383 6.79 -28.87 -34.81
N ALA A 384 7.90 -28.71 -34.10
CA ALA A 384 8.74 -29.84 -33.69
C ALA A 384 8.01 -30.78 -32.71
N LEU A 385 7.05 -30.25 -31.95
CA LEU A 385 6.28 -30.96 -30.93
C LEU A 385 4.95 -31.51 -31.44
N LYS A 386 4.75 -31.54 -32.77
CA LYS A 386 3.49 -31.91 -33.46
C LYS A 386 2.30 -31.03 -33.10
N LEU A 387 2.58 -29.76 -32.82
CA LEU A 387 1.57 -28.74 -32.52
C LEU A 387 1.52 -27.69 -33.65
N GLU A 388 1.83 -28.07 -34.90
CA GLU A 388 1.85 -27.16 -36.06
C GLU A 388 0.48 -26.52 -36.39
N ARG A 389 -0.60 -27.11 -35.85
CA ARG A 389 -1.97 -26.62 -35.97
C ARG A 389 -2.39 -25.71 -34.82
N ALA A 390 -1.59 -25.70 -33.76
CA ALA A 390 -1.87 -24.89 -32.58
C ALA A 390 -1.30 -23.48 -32.77
N GLU A 391 -1.94 -22.51 -32.13
CA GLU A 391 -1.47 -21.14 -32.07
C GLU A 391 -1.43 -20.66 -30.63
N PHE A 392 -0.29 -20.09 -30.26
CA PHE A 392 -0.10 -19.38 -29.01
C PHE A 392 -0.47 -17.91 -29.16
N LEU A 393 -1.14 -17.38 -28.16
CA LEU A 393 -1.60 -16.00 -28.09
C LEU A 393 -1.25 -15.47 -26.70
N VAL A 394 -0.77 -14.23 -26.65
CA VAL A 394 -0.59 -13.49 -25.41
C VAL A 394 -1.65 -12.40 -25.40
N GLU A 395 -2.73 -12.63 -24.66
CA GLU A 395 -3.81 -11.66 -24.51
C GLU A 395 -3.43 -10.68 -23.41
N MET A 396 -3.40 -9.39 -23.75
CA MET A 396 -3.06 -8.32 -22.81
C MET A 396 -4.20 -7.31 -22.75
N ILE A 397 -4.73 -7.09 -21.55
CA ILE A 397 -5.75 -6.07 -21.27
C ILE A 397 -5.06 -4.95 -20.50
N THR A 398 -5.03 -3.77 -21.10
CA THR A 398 -4.49 -2.56 -20.48
C THR A 398 -5.63 -1.66 -20.00
N ASP A 399 -5.66 -1.35 -18.71
CA ASP A 399 -6.58 -0.39 -18.10
C ASP A 399 -5.80 0.72 -17.39
N PRO A 400 -5.67 1.92 -17.99
CA PRO A 400 -4.99 3.07 -17.38
C PRO A 400 -5.58 3.53 -16.03
N GLN A 401 -6.78 3.07 -15.66
CA GLN A 401 -7.38 3.35 -14.35
C GLN A 401 -7.08 2.27 -13.31
N ALA A 402 -6.76 1.04 -13.73
CA ALA A 402 -6.36 -0.05 -12.85
C ALA A 402 -4.89 0.11 -12.41
N ARG A 403 -4.62 1.15 -11.60
CA ARG A 403 -3.27 1.47 -11.12
C ARG A 403 -2.86 0.51 -10.00
N ALA A 404 -2.10 -0.52 -10.34
CA ALA A 404 -1.52 -1.47 -9.39
C ALA A 404 -0.01 -1.24 -9.22
N ALA A 405 0.60 -1.89 -8.24
CA ALA A 405 2.05 -1.80 -8.06
C ALA A 405 2.79 -2.41 -9.27
N GLU A 406 2.20 -3.41 -9.91
CA GLU A 406 2.75 -4.14 -11.04
C GLU A 406 2.43 -3.53 -12.42
N GLY A 407 1.77 -2.37 -12.43
CA GLY A 407 1.40 -1.62 -13.62
C GLY A 407 -0.10 -1.63 -13.91
N ILE A 408 -0.43 -1.47 -15.20
CA ILE A 408 -1.81 -1.29 -15.70
C ILE A 408 -2.27 -2.43 -16.62
N ASP A 409 -1.47 -3.50 -16.71
CA ASP A 409 -1.70 -4.61 -17.64
C ASP A 409 -2.07 -5.89 -16.89
N THR A 410 -3.11 -6.56 -17.40
CA THR A 410 -3.40 -7.96 -17.11
C THR A 410 -2.95 -8.79 -18.30
N VAL A 411 -2.10 -9.79 -18.07
CA VAL A 411 -1.55 -10.67 -19.11
C VAL A 411 -2.08 -12.09 -18.94
N GLU A 412 -2.60 -12.67 -20.01
CA GLU A 412 -3.05 -14.05 -20.06
C GLU A 412 -2.48 -14.81 -21.26
N TYR A 413 -2.12 -16.07 -21.04
CA TYR A 413 -1.63 -16.97 -22.07
C TYR A 413 -2.75 -17.85 -22.62
N TRP A 414 -3.00 -17.69 -23.92
CA TRP A 414 -4.11 -18.31 -24.63
C TRP A 414 -3.58 -19.27 -25.69
N VAL A 415 -4.34 -20.35 -25.92
CA VAL A 415 -4.02 -21.34 -26.94
C VAL A 415 -5.24 -21.62 -27.80
N ARG A 416 -5.02 -21.74 -29.10
CA ARG A 416 -5.95 -22.29 -30.07
C ARG A 416 -5.36 -23.61 -30.55
N THR A 417 -5.96 -24.75 -30.18
CA THR A 417 -5.39 -26.07 -30.48
C THR A 417 -5.57 -26.50 -31.94
N ASN A 418 -6.62 -26.02 -32.60
CA ASN A 418 -6.92 -26.37 -33.99
C ASN A 418 -7.37 -25.15 -34.81
N PRO A 419 -7.05 -25.09 -36.11
CA PRO A 419 -7.57 -24.06 -36.99
C PRO A 419 -9.11 -24.07 -36.99
N GLY A 420 -9.71 -22.88 -36.85
CA GLY A 420 -11.17 -22.71 -36.84
C GLY A 420 -11.85 -22.89 -35.48
N THR A 421 -11.14 -23.27 -34.42
CA THR A 421 -11.69 -23.26 -33.05
C THR A 421 -11.47 -21.91 -32.35
N ARG A 422 -12.28 -21.60 -31.33
CA ARG A 422 -12.10 -20.39 -30.52
C ARG A 422 -10.87 -20.57 -29.62
N ALA A 423 -9.99 -19.58 -29.61
CA ALA A 423 -8.91 -19.52 -28.64
C ALA A 423 -9.48 -19.37 -27.22
N GLY A 424 -8.77 -19.91 -26.24
CA GLY A 424 -9.13 -19.73 -24.84
C GLY A 424 -7.90 -19.86 -23.94
N PRO A 425 -8.08 -19.64 -22.63
CA PRO A 425 -7.02 -19.83 -21.66
C PRO A 425 -6.42 -21.23 -21.78
N MET A 426 -5.09 -21.31 -21.79
CA MET A 426 -4.34 -22.55 -22.07
C MET A 426 -4.85 -23.76 -21.27
N MET A 427 -5.18 -23.56 -19.99
CA MET A 427 -5.68 -24.60 -19.07
C MET A 427 -7.09 -25.14 -19.40
N LYS A 428 -7.90 -24.41 -20.18
CA LYS A 428 -9.28 -24.82 -20.50
C LYS A 428 -9.39 -25.54 -21.83
N VAL A 429 -8.37 -25.45 -22.69
CA VAL A 429 -8.49 -25.82 -24.11
C VAL A 429 -7.58 -27.00 -24.49
N ALA A 430 -6.47 -27.22 -23.78
CA ALA A 430 -5.51 -28.27 -24.10
C ALA A 430 -5.79 -29.57 -23.34
N SER A 431 -5.56 -30.73 -23.98
CA SER A 431 -5.46 -32.02 -23.28
C SER A 431 -4.16 -32.09 -22.46
N GLY A 432 -4.10 -32.93 -21.41
CA GLY A 432 -2.94 -32.97 -20.50
C GLY A 432 -1.58 -33.17 -21.20
N GLY A 433 -1.52 -34.03 -22.22
CA GLY A 433 -0.29 -34.26 -22.99
C GLY A 433 0.08 -33.11 -23.95
N GLU A 434 -0.91 -32.43 -24.53
CA GLU A 434 -0.67 -31.25 -25.37
C GLU A 434 -0.24 -30.05 -24.52
N LEU A 435 -0.82 -29.90 -23.33
CA LEU A 435 -0.46 -28.88 -22.35
C LEU A 435 1.01 -29.05 -21.92
N SER A 436 1.44 -30.24 -21.53
CA SER A 436 2.84 -30.49 -21.12
C SER A 436 3.82 -30.18 -22.25
N ARG A 437 3.50 -30.53 -23.50
CA ARG A 437 4.33 -30.16 -24.67
C ARG A 437 4.35 -28.65 -24.90
N PHE A 438 3.21 -27.99 -24.74
CA PHE A 438 3.12 -26.54 -24.86
C PHE A 438 3.97 -25.84 -23.80
N LEU A 439 3.93 -26.32 -22.56
CA LEU A 439 4.75 -25.82 -21.47
C LEU A 439 6.24 -26.02 -21.73
N LEU A 440 6.64 -27.16 -22.29
CA LEU A 440 8.02 -27.37 -22.70
C LEU A 440 8.43 -26.35 -23.77
N ALA A 441 7.59 -26.08 -24.77
CA ALA A 441 7.85 -25.04 -25.77
C ALA A 441 8.04 -23.67 -25.13
N LEU A 442 7.14 -23.30 -24.22
CA LEU A 442 7.20 -22.05 -23.47
C LEU A 442 8.47 -21.98 -22.61
N LYS A 443 8.81 -23.03 -21.86
CA LYS A 443 10.02 -23.07 -21.02
C LYS A 443 11.30 -23.06 -21.83
N VAL A 444 11.32 -23.69 -23.00
CA VAL A 444 12.47 -23.60 -23.92
C VAL A 444 12.63 -22.18 -24.45
N ALA A 445 11.52 -21.50 -24.78
CA ALA A 445 11.56 -20.10 -25.19
C ALA A 445 11.96 -19.16 -24.04
N LEU A 446 11.62 -19.50 -22.80
CA LEU A 446 11.96 -18.77 -21.57
C LEU A 446 13.30 -19.19 -20.94
N ALA A 447 13.98 -20.21 -21.48
CA ALA A 447 15.08 -20.91 -20.79
C ALA A 447 16.25 -20.03 -20.38
N ASP A 448 16.38 -18.84 -20.99
CA ASP A 448 17.43 -17.88 -20.68
C ASP A 448 17.07 -16.92 -19.53
N ARG A 449 15.82 -16.88 -19.02
CA ARG A 449 15.38 -15.86 -18.03
C ARG A 449 14.25 -16.34 -17.09
N GLY A 450 14.49 -16.30 -15.78
CA GLY A 450 13.43 -16.27 -14.75
C GLY A 450 12.77 -17.58 -14.32
N SER A 451 13.31 -18.76 -14.66
CA SER A 451 12.77 -20.06 -14.23
C SER A 451 13.40 -20.57 -12.93
N ALA A 452 12.69 -21.47 -12.23
CA ALA A 452 13.24 -22.20 -11.09
C ALA A 452 14.50 -22.99 -11.50
N PRO A 453 15.48 -23.19 -10.60
CA PRO A 453 16.74 -23.86 -10.94
C PRO A 453 16.55 -25.35 -11.27
N THR A 454 15.40 -25.93 -10.91
CA THR A 454 15.06 -27.34 -11.13
C THR A 454 13.66 -27.44 -11.75
N LEU A 455 13.56 -28.12 -12.88
CA LEU A 455 12.31 -28.42 -13.58
C LEU A 455 12.06 -29.92 -13.59
N VAL A 456 10.84 -30.33 -13.27
CA VAL A 456 10.42 -31.73 -13.28
C VAL A 456 9.29 -31.89 -14.29
N PHE A 457 9.43 -32.83 -15.22
CA PHE A 457 8.41 -33.15 -16.22
C PHE A 457 7.93 -34.58 -16.01
N ASP A 458 6.66 -34.73 -15.67
CA ASP A 458 6.00 -36.01 -15.50
C ASP A 458 5.24 -36.38 -16.79
N GLU A 459 5.62 -37.49 -17.41
CA GLU A 459 4.84 -38.10 -18.50
C GLU A 459 4.55 -37.16 -19.69
N ILE A 460 5.48 -36.26 -20.01
CA ILE A 460 5.37 -35.32 -21.14
C ILE A 460 5.28 -36.03 -22.50
N ASP A 461 5.78 -37.25 -22.57
CA ASP A 461 5.79 -38.15 -23.71
C ASP A 461 4.57 -39.08 -23.75
N THR A 462 3.59 -38.92 -22.84
CA THR A 462 2.38 -39.74 -22.86
C THR A 462 1.56 -39.51 -24.13
N GLY A 463 1.19 -40.61 -24.78
CA GLY A 463 0.39 -40.61 -26.00
C GLY A 463 1.14 -40.17 -27.26
N VAL A 464 2.48 -40.06 -27.21
CA VAL A 464 3.32 -39.72 -28.38
C VAL A 464 4.46 -40.73 -28.57
N GLY A 465 4.94 -40.86 -29.81
CA GLY A 465 6.00 -41.80 -30.15
C GLY A 465 6.77 -41.39 -31.41
N GLY A 466 7.87 -42.10 -31.68
CA GLY A 466 8.71 -41.87 -32.86
C GLY A 466 9.35 -40.48 -32.86
N ALA A 467 9.22 -39.75 -33.97
CA ALA A 467 9.85 -38.44 -34.16
C ALA A 467 9.43 -37.38 -33.12
N VAL A 468 8.20 -37.48 -32.58
CA VAL A 468 7.71 -36.54 -31.56
C VAL A 468 8.44 -36.72 -30.23
N ALA A 469 8.64 -37.98 -29.84
CA ALA A 469 9.37 -38.30 -28.62
C ALA A 469 10.85 -37.89 -28.72
N ASP A 470 11.46 -38.06 -29.89
CA ASP A 470 12.81 -37.56 -30.14
C ASP A 470 12.90 -36.03 -30.05
N ALA A 471 11.94 -35.30 -30.66
CA ALA A 471 11.90 -33.84 -30.55
C ALA A 471 11.73 -33.36 -29.10
N ILE A 472 10.87 -34.02 -28.30
CA ILE A 472 10.74 -33.75 -26.86
C ILE A 472 12.08 -33.97 -26.15
N GLY A 473 12.74 -35.10 -26.42
CA GLY A 473 14.05 -35.42 -25.85
C GLY A 473 15.13 -34.37 -26.19
N GLN A 474 15.17 -33.91 -27.44
CA GLN A 474 16.08 -32.83 -27.86
C GLN A 474 15.82 -31.53 -27.11
N ARG A 475 14.55 -31.17 -26.89
CA ARG A 475 14.17 -29.93 -26.18
C ARG A 475 14.45 -30.00 -24.68
N LEU A 476 14.18 -31.13 -24.05
CA LEU A 476 14.57 -31.38 -22.65
C LEU A 476 16.09 -31.31 -22.49
N ALA A 477 16.85 -31.91 -23.42
CA ALA A 477 18.31 -31.83 -23.41
C ALA A 477 18.81 -30.39 -23.58
N ARG A 478 18.26 -29.63 -24.54
CA ARG A 478 18.58 -28.21 -24.75
C ARG A 478 18.29 -27.38 -23.50
N LEU A 479 17.11 -27.55 -22.89
CA LEU A 479 16.71 -26.87 -21.66
C LEU A 479 17.66 -27.22 -20.50
N SER A 480 18.11 -28.47 -20.44
CA SER A 480 18.99 -28.96 -19.38
C SER A 480 20.40 -28.37 -19.39
N SER A 481 20.80 -27.70 -20.48
CA SER A 481 22.06 -26.95 -20.54
C SER A 481 22.09 -25.71 -19.63
N ARG A 482 20.91 -25.23 -19.21
CA ARG A 482 20.74 -24.01 -18.40
C ARG A 482 20.23 -24.29 -16.99
N VAL A 483 19.28 -25.22 -16.88
CA VAL A 483 18.61 -25.59 -15.62
C VAL A 483 18.70 -27.09 -15.40
N GLN A 484 18.51 -27.55 -14.17
CA GLN A 484 18.40 -28.99 -13.92
C GLN A 484 17.03 -29.48 -14.40
N VAL A 485 17.01 -30.55 -15.19
CA VAL A 485 15.76 -31.13 -15.73
C VAL A 485 15.64 -32.58 -15.29
N LEU A 486 14.55 -32.90 -14.61
CA LEU A 486 14.15 -34.26 -14.28
C LEU A 486 12.97 -34.66 -15.15
N SER A 487 13.03 -35.79 -15.84
CA SER A 487 11.94 -36.27 -16.67
C SER A 487 11.56 -37.71 -16.34
N VAL A 488 10.29 -37.92 -16.01
CA VAL A 488 9.71 -39.25 -15.91
C VAL A 488 9.16 -39.61 -17.29
N THR A 489 9.72 -40.65 -17.91
CA THR A 489 9.44 -40.98 -19.31
C THR A 489 9.32 -42.48 -19.55
N HIS A 490 8.54 -42.84 -20.57
CA HIS A 490 8.42 -44.19 -21.11
C HIS A 490 8.99 -44.31 -22.52
N ALA A 491 9.35 -43.18 -23.14
CA ALA A 491 9.91 -43.12 -24.48
C ALA A 491 11.43 -43.39 -24.47
N PRO A 492 11.91 -44.41 -25.22
CA PRO A 492 13.35 -44.69 -25.32
C PRO A 492 14.11 -43.53 -25.95
N GLN A 493 13.49 -42.74 -26.83
CA GLN A 493 14.09 -41.57 -27.48
C GLN A 493 14.45 -40.47 -26.47
N VAL A 494 13.57 -40.22 -25.48
CA VAL A 494 13.83 -39.25 -24.41
C VAL A 494 14.88 -39.81 -23.45
N ALA A 495 14.74 -41.08 -23.05
CA ALA A 495 15.70 -41.72 -22.14
C ALA A 495 17.13 -41.74 -22.70
N ALA A 496 17.28 -41.95 -24.02
CA ALA A 496 18.58 -41.96 -24.71
C ALA A 496 19.27 -40.58 -24.74
N ARG A 497 18.56 -39.47 -24.50
CA ARG A 497 19.13 -38.10 -24.49
C ARG A 497 19.66 -37.67 -23.12
N ALA A 498 19.31 -38.41 -22.06
CA ALA A 498 19.68 -38.07 -20.70
C ALA A 498 21.18 -38.19 -20.43
N SER A 499 21.68 -37.35 -19.54
CA SER A 499 23.04 -37.48 -18.98
C SER A 499 23.07 -38.48 -17.84
N THR A 500 21.99 -38.56 -17.06
CA THR A 500 21.82 -39.46 -15.93
C THR A 500 20.53 -40.26 -16.11
N HIS A 501 20.61 -41.57 -15.91
CA HIS A 501 19.47 -42.47 -16.07
C HIS A 501 19.24 -43.21 -14.74
N PHE A 502 18.05 -43.07 -14.19
CA PHE A 502 17.58 -43.81 -13.02
C PHE A 502 16.60 -44.90 -13.43
N LEU A 503 16.86 -46.13 -12.98
CA LEU A 503 15.97 -47.26 -13.17
C LEU A 503 15.18 -47.52 -11.89
N ILE A 504 13.86 -47.57 -12.01
CA ILE A 504 12.96 -47.95 -10.94
C ILE A 504 12.59 -49.43 -11.09
N ALA A 505 12.92 -50.22 -10.06
CA ALA A 505 12.65 -51.65 -10.01
C ALA A 505 11.90 -52.04 -8.74
N LYS A 506 10.89 -52.90 -8.88
CA LYS A 506 10.23 -53.55 -7.75
C LYS A 506 10.95 -54.86 -7.45
N SER A 507 11.24 -55.08 -6.17
CA SER A 507 11.76 -56.34 -5.67
C SER A 507 10.79 -56.89 -4.63
N ALA A 508 10.47 -58.19 -4.74
CA ALA A 508 9.77 -58.88 -3.66
C ALA A 508 10.75 -59.04 -2.48
N THR A 509 10.31 -58.65 -1.30
CA THR A 509 11.03 -58.92 -0.04
C THR A 509 10.46 -60.17 0.63
N HIS A 510 11.15 -60.69 1.66
CA HIS A 510 10.92 -62.02 2.27
C HIS A 510 9.54 -62.25 2.95
N GLU A 511 8.55 -61.36 2.80
CA GLU A 511 7.25 -61.43 3.49
C GLU A 511 6.04 -60.95 2.64
N ASP A 512 5.96 -61.33 1.35
CA ASP A 512 4.90 -60.85 0.42
C ASP A 512 4.80 -59.31 0.27
N ARG A 513 5.83 -58.59 0.72
CA ARG A 513 5.92 -57.12 0.63
C ARG A 513 6.76 -56.73 -0.59
N MET A 514 6.21 -55.83 -1.40
CA MET A 514 6.93 -55.22 -2.53
C MET A 514 7.70 -54.00 -2.05
N SER A 515 9.01 -53.95 -2.31
CA SER A 515 9.83 -52.75 -2.10
C SER A 515 10.17 -52.11 -3.44
N THR A 516 10.06 -50.78 -3.52
CA THR A 516 10.54 -50.02 -4.69
C THR A 516 11.97 -49.58 -4.46
N SER A 517 12.86 -49.90 -5.40
CA SER A 517 14.26 -49.43 -5.43
C SER A 517 14.49 -48.52 -6.62
N ILE A 518 15.33 -47.49 -6.45
CA ILE A 518 15.74 -46.58 -7.51
C ILE A 518 17.25 -46.49 -7.48
N ARG A 519 17.89 -46.73 -8.63
CA ARG A 519 19.34 -46.67 -8.77
C ARG A 519 19.73 -46.01 -10.07
N SER A 520 20.86 -45.29 -10.07
CA SER A 520 21.47 -44.83 -11.32
C SER A 520 22.07 -46.04 -12.05
N ILE A 521 21.91 -46.09 -13.37
CA ILE A 521 22.40 -47.18 -14.21
C ILE A 521 23.59 -46.72 -15.07
N GLY A 522 24.54 -47.64 -15.29
CA GLY A 522 25.72 -47.41 -16.13
C GLY A 522 25.41 -47.48 -17.63
N VAL A 523 26.42 -47.30 -18.48
CA VAL A 523 26.26 -47.28 -19.94
C VAL A 523 25.68 -48.60 -20.49
N ASP A 524 26.22 -49.75 -20.05
CA ASP A 524 25.79 -51.07 -20.53
C ASP A 524 24.34 -51.37 -20.10
N GLU A 525 24.03 -51.12 -18.83
CA GLU A 525 22.68 -51.29 -18.29
C GLU A 525 21.67 -50.34 -18.94
N ARG A 526 22.12 -49.15 -19.32
CA ARG A 526 21.30 -48.17 -20.04
C ARG A 526 20.96 -48.66 -21.45
N GLN A 527 21.90 -49.29 -22.15
CA GLN A 527 21.61 -49.91 -23.44
C GLN A 527 20.55 -51.02 -23.30
N GLU A 528 20.68 -51.89 -22.29
CA GLU A 528 19.70 -52.95 -22.03
C GLU A 528 18.31 -52.37 -21.67
N GLU A 529 18.26 -51.32 -20.84
CA GLU A 529 16.99 -50.68 -20.47
C GLU A 529 16.32 -50.01 -21.67
N ILE A 530 17.07 -49.30 -22.52
CA ILE A 530 16.53 -48.70 -23.74
C ILE A 530 16.07 -49.79 -24.72
N ALA A 531 16.82 -50.89 -24.84
CA ALA A 531 16.42 -52.04 -25.65
C ALA A 531 15.13 -52.69 -25.13
N ARG A 532 14.98 -52.80 -23.80
CA ARG A 532 13.73 -53.26 -23.15
C ARG A 532 12.57 -52.31 -23.44
N MET A 533 12.79 -51.00 -23.37
CA MET A 533 11.77 -49.98 -23.71
C MET A 533 11.34 -50.06 -25.18
N LEU A 534 12.24 -50.48 -26.09
CA LEU A 534 11.95 -50.68 -27.52
C LEU A 534 11.22 -52.00 -27.81
N ALA A 535 11.67 -53.12 -27.21
CA ALA A 535 11.19 -54.47 -27.53
C ALA A 535 10.02 -54.95 -26.65
N GLY A 536 9.81 -54.34 -25.49
CA GLY A 536 8.81 -54.76 -24.52
C GLY A 536 9.26 -55.95 -23.66
N ALA A 537 8.62 -57.10 -23.82
CA ALA A 537 8.72 -58.23 -22.88
C ALA A 537 10.04 -59.03 -23.00
N SER A 538 10.63 -59.10 -24.18
CA SER A 538 11.87 -59.84 -24.45
C SER A 538 12.86 -58.97 -25.21
N ILE A 539 14.06 -58.79 -24.67
CA ILE A 539 15.13 -58.02 -25.32
C ILE A 539 15.72 -58.86 -26.46
N THR A 540 15.61 -58.37 -27.70
CA THR A 540 16.22 -58.99 -28.88
C THR A 540 17.51 -58.30 -29.28
N ASP A 541 18.34 -58.95 -30.10
CA ASP A 541 19.60 -58.37 -30.58
C ASP A 541 19.37 -57.17 -31.50
N GLU A 542 18.26 -57.16 -32.26
CA GLU A 542 17.86 -56.00 -33.06
C GLU A 542 17.51 -54.80 -32.18
N ALA A 543 16.86 -55.04 -31.03
CA ALA A 543 16.53 -53.99 -30.08
C ALA A 543 17.79 -53.41 -29.40
N ARG A 544 18.79 -54.24 -29.09
CA ARG A 544 20.10 -53.78 -28.61
C ARG A 544 20.82 -52.92 -29.65
N ALA A 545 20.82 -53.34 -30.91
CA ALA A 545 21.43 -52.59 -32.00
C ALA A 545 20.70 -51.26 -32.30
N ALA A 546 19.39 -51.20 -32.08
CA ALA A 546 18.62 -49.96 -32.18
C ALA A 546 18.88 -49.02 -30.99
N ALA A 547 18.98 -49.55 -29.77
CA ALA A 547 19.33 -48.79 -28.58
C ALA A 547 20.74 -48.18 -28.68
N GLU A 548 21.71 -48.96 -29.19
CA GLU A 548 23.08 -48.49 -29.43
C GLU A 548 23.10 -47.31 -30.40
N ARG A 549 22.38 -47.42 -31.54
CA ARG A 549 22.27 -46.32 -32.50
C ARG A 549 21.67 -45.05 -31.90
N LEU A 550 20.57 -45.18 -31.13
CA LEU A 550 19.96 -44.04 -30.44
C LEU A 550 20.93 -43.36 -29.46
N LEU A 551 21.70 -44.13 -28.70
CA LEU A 551 22.70 -43.59 -27.78
C LEU A 551 23.87 -42.91 -28.52
N ALA A 552 24.30 -43.47 -29.65
CA ALA A 552 25.40 -42.95 -30.46
C ALA A 552 25.04 -41.64 -31.18
N GLU A 553 23.87 -41.59 -31.83
CA GLU A 553 23.36 -40.38 -32.49
C GLU A 553 23.26 -39.19 -31.51
N ASN A 554 22.93 -39.48 -30.26
CA ASN A 554 22.80 -38.46 -29.22
C ASN A 554 24.14 -37.98 -28.66
N SER A 555 25.16 -38.85 -28.66
CA SER A 555 26.51 -38.49 -28.22
C SER A 555 27.21 -37.59 -29.25
N ALA A 556 26.97 -37.81 -30.55
CA ALA A 556 27.55 -37.01 -31.63
C ALA A 556 26.91 -35.61 -31.79
N LEU A 557 25.70 -35.40 -31.28
CA LEU A 557 25.01 -34.10 -31.29
C LEU A 557 25.37 -33.21 -30.08
N ALA A 558 26.05 -33.76 -29.08
CA ALA A 558 26.48 -33.05 -27.86
C ALA A 558 27.93 -32.53 -27.93
N SER A 559 28.70 -32.97 -28.94
CA SER A 559 30.04 -32.46 -29.32
C SER A 559 29.94 -31.43 -30.43
#